data_AF-A0A5C3KEI7-F1
#
_entry.id   AF-A0A5C3KEI7-F1
#
_cell.length_a   1.000
_cell.length_b   1.000
_cell.length_c   1.000
_cell.angle_alpha   90.00
_cell.angle_beta   90.00
_cell.angle_gamma   90.00
#
_symmetry.space_group_name_H-M   'P 1'
#
loop_
_entity.id
_entity.type
_entity.pdbx_description
1 polymer ?
#
loop_
_entity_poly.entity_id
_entity_poly.type
_entity_poly.pdbx_seq_one_letter_code
_entity_poly.pdbx_strand_id
1 'polypeptide(L)'
;MTRPLPEPTWNGAAGTIRQFIRDFTWFSKRCNFPSDYYVPDILSYIPASQFKVWERVAQDHPDWDDFVKKILEYYPEPSLVDSSSRMDQFISENKAQPHRTSNKCDFFAYLRWFTIVLSAIEHHRTVPNSEKVSKFSQGLSTIVGALIDKHKPQDMNEIIAAGNAVFDNIGLLDLKTKALFEKLVHSNLEACRQSVIYQGYTPLSSANRDEPGLTVISHG
;
A
#
# COMPACT_ATOMS: atom_id res chain seq x y z
N MET A 1 -34.44 -17.02 7.40
CA MET A 1 -33.90 -16.31 6.23
C MET A 1 -32.41 -16.12 6.46
N THR A 2 -31.59 -17.02 5.92
CA THR A 2 -30.13 -16.94 5.96
C THR A 2 -29.69 -15.90 4.94
N ARG A 3 -29.10 -14.79 5.40
CA ARG A 3 -28.28 -13.96 4.50
C ARG A 3 -27.01 -14.78 4.24
N PRO A 4 -26.74 -15.24 3.01
CA PRO A 4 -25.53 -15.99 2.74
C PRO A 4 -24.34 -15.09 3.08
N LEU A 5 -23.33 -15.66 3.77
CA LEU A 5 -22.01 -15.06 3.80
C LEU A 5 -21.59 -14.81 2.34
N PRO A 6 -20.95 -13.66 2.02
CA PRO A 6 -20.34 -13.48 0.71
C PRO A 6 -19.46 -14.69 0.41
N GLU A 7 -19.49 -15.21 -0.83
CA GLU A 7 -18.60 -16.28 -1.24
C GLU A 7 -17.16 -15.95 -0.79
N PRO A 8 -16.49 -16.86 -0.07
CA PRO A 8 -15.17 -16.57 0.46
C PRO A 8 -14.19 -16.29 -0.67
N THR A 9 -13.78 -15.03 -0.81
CA THR A 9 -12.71 -14.61 -1.72
C THR A 9 -11.36 -14.84 -1.03
N TRP A 10 -11.00 -16.11 -0.78
CA TRP A 10 -9.66 -16.46 -0.33
C TRP A 10 -8.92 -17.30 -1.37
N ASN A 11 -7.61 -17.04 -1.53
CA ASN A 11 -6.79 -17.60 -2.61
C ASN A 11 -5.68 -18.55 -2.11
N GLY A 12 -5.70 -18.88 -0.82
CA GLY A 12 -4.77 -19.77 -0.13
C GLY A 12 -3.64 -19.04 0.56
N ALA A 13 -3.50 -17.72 0.33
CA ALA A 13 -2.56 -16.91 1.07
C ALA A 13 -3.02 -16.74 2.53
N ALA A 14 -2.07 -16.85 3.46
CA ALA A 14 -2.30 -16.72 4.90
C ALA A 14 -3.13 -15.50 5.29
N GLY A 15 -2.87 -14.34 4.66
CA GLY A 15 -3.64 -13.12 4.90
C GLY A 15 -5.12 -13.26 4.53
N THR A 16 -5.44 -13.90 3.41
CA THR A 16 -6.83 -14.12 2.98
C THR A 16 -7.55 -15.16 3.84
N ILE A 17 -6.84 -16.18 4.32
CA ILE A 17 -7.37 -17.15 5.28
C ILE A 17 -7.73 -16.49 6.61
N ARG A 18 -6.82 -15.68 7.16
CA ARG A 18 -7.05 -14.94 8.41
C ARG A 18 -8.23 -13.98 8.28
N GLN A 19 -8.30 -13.27 7.17
CA GLN A 19 -9.44 -12.39 6.86
C GLN A 19 -10.75 -13.16 6.84
N PHE A 20 -10.79 -14.28 6.12
CA PHE A 20 -11.97 -15.13 6.03
C PHE A 20 -12.43 -15.67 7.40
N ILE A 21 -11.51 -16.24 8.18
CA ILE A 21 -11.80 -16.75 9.54
C ILE A 21 -12.34 -15.62 10.44
N ARG A 22 -11.71 -14.43 10.38
CA ARG A 22 -12.15 -13.26 11.15
C ARG A 22 -13.57 -12.83 10.78
N ASP A 23 -13.86 -12.72 9.48
CA ASP A 23 -15.15 -12.25 8.98
C ASP A 23 -16.25 -13.27 9.28
N PHE A 24 -15.95 -14.56 9.13
CA PHE A 24 -16.81 -15.66 9.56
C PHE A 24 -17.10 -15.58 11.06
N THR A 25 -16.08 -15.47 11.90
CA THR A 25 -16.24 -15.35 13.37
C THR A 25 -17.12 -14.16 13.73
N TRP A 26 -16.86 -13.00 13.11
CA TRP A 26 -17.62 -11.79 13.37
C TRP A 26 -19.09 -11.93 12.95
N PHE A 27 -19.35 -12.52 11.78
CA PHE A 27 -20.69 -12.77 11.28
C PHE A 27 -21.45 -13.73 12.22
N SER A 28 -20.84 -14.85 12.59
CA SER A 28 -21.44 -15.86 13.46
C SER A 28 -21.78 -15.28 14.84
N LYS A 29 -20.88 -14.47 15.42
CA LYS A 29 -21.15 -13.73 16.66
C LYS A 29 -22.30 -12.74 16.51
N ARG A 30 -22.29 -11.94 15.43
CA ARG A 30 -23.35 -10.96 15.13
C ARG A 30 -24.73 -11.62 14.97
N CYS A 31 -24.77 -12.84 14.45
CA CYS A 31 -25.99 -13.61 14.27
C CYS A 31 -26.39 -14.44 15.50
N ASN A 32 -25.67 -14.34 16.63
CA ASN A 32 -25.85 -15.19 17.81
C ASN A 32 -25.84 -16.69 17.46
N PHE A 33 -25.05 -17.07 16.47
CA PHE A 33 -24.89 -18.47 16.09
C PHE A 33 -24.11 -19.17 17.21
N PRO A 34 -24.52 -20.37 17.68
CA PRO A 34 -23.81 -21.07 18.75
C PRO A 34 -22.41 -21.49 18.28
N SER A 35 -21.41 -21.32 19.16
CA SER A 35 -20.00 -21.61 18.86
C SER A 35 -19.75 -23.05 18.42
N ASP A 36 -20.51 -24.00 18.96
CA ASP A 36 -20.39 -25.43 18.66
C ASP A 36 -20.68 -25.76 17.19
N TYR A 37 -21.34 -24.84 16.47
CA TYR A 37 -21.61 -24.98 15.04
C TYR A 37 -20.59 -24.27 14.14
N TYR A 38 -19.60 -23.57 14.69
CA TYR A 38 -18.69 -22.76 13.88
C TYR A 38 -17.80 -23.64 12.99
N VAL A 39 -17.22 -24.70 13.57
CA VAL A 39 -16.37 -25.66 12.83
C VAL A 39 -17.14 -26.41 11.73
N PRO A 40 -18.31 -27.02 11.97
CA PRO A 40 -19.04 -27.68 10.89
C PRO A 40 -19.57 -26.69 9.84
N ASP A 41 -19.95 -25.47 10.22
CA ASP A 41 -20.46 -24.48 9.26
C ASP A 41 -19.35 -23.90 8.37
N ILE A 42 -18.17 -23.56 8.93
CA ILE A 42 -17.06 -23.00 8.15
C ILE A 42 -16.57 -23.94 7.04
N LEU A 43 -16.66 -25.27 7.26
CA LEU A 43 -16.24 -26.27 6.26
C LEU A 43 -17.05 -26.18 4.95
N SER A 44 -18.30 -25.70 5.01
CA SER A 44 -19.16 -25.51 3.82
C SER A 44 -18.66 -24.43 2.86
N TYR A 45 -17.70 -23.62 3.31
CA TYR A 45 -17.13 -22.49 2.58
C TYR A 45 -15.71 -22.79 2.06
N ILE A 46 -15.16 -23.98 2.32
CA ILE A 46 -13.79 -24.32 1.96
C ILE A 46 -13.76 -24.91 0.54
N PRO A 47 -12.94 -24.36 -0.38
CA PRO A 47 -12.75 -24.91 -1.71
C PRO A 47 -12.23 -26.35 -1.66
N ALA A 48 -12.67 -27.18 -2.61
CA ALA A 48 -12.31 -28.60 -2.67
C ALA A 48 -10.79 -28.87 -2.66
N SER A 49 -9.98 -27.94 -3.20
CA SER A 49 -8.52 -28.05 -3.23
C SER A 49 -7.86 -27.97 -1.86
N GLN A 50 -8.56 -27.46 -0.84
CA GLN A 50 -8.04 -27.22 0.51
C GLN A 50 -8.82 -27.98 1.58
N PHE A 51 -10.02 -28.45 1.23
CA PHE A 51 -10.98 -29.10 2.14
C PHE A 51 -10.36 -30.21 3.00
N LYS A 52 -9.53 -31.09 2.41
CA LYS A 52 -8.92 -32.21 3.16
C LYS A 52 -8.06 -31.78 4.35
N VAL A 53 -7.38 -30.63 4.26
CA VAL A 53 -6.58 -30.12 5.38
C VAL A 53 -7.51 -29.65 6.48
N TRP A 54 -8.56 -28.90 6.12
CA TRP A 54 -9.53 -28.34 7.05
C TRP A 54 -10.38 -29.42 7.74
N GLU A 55 -10.82 -30.42 6.98
CA GLU A 55 -11.59 -31.56 7.51
C GLU A 55 -10.82 -32.35 8.56
N ARG A 56 -9.53 -32.63 8.31
CA ARG A 56 -8.68 -33.33 9.29
C ARG A 56 -8.51 -32.52 10.56
N VAL A 57 -8.23 -31.22 10.42
CA VAL A 57 -8.08 -30.34 11.58
C VAL A 57 -9.39 -30.25 12.37
N ALA A 58 -10.54 -30.20 11.70
CA ALA A 58 -11.85 -30.20 12.36
C ALA A 58 -12.14 -31.49 13.15
N GLN A 59 -11.65 -32.65 12.68
CA GLN A 59 -11.79 -33.92 13.37
C GLN A 59 -10.96 -33.98 14.65
N ASP A 60 -9.71 -33.51 14.58
CA ASP A 60 -8.77 -33.56 15.71
C ASP A 60 -8.97 -32.40 16.70
N HIS A 61 -9.48 -31.26 16.21
CA HIS A 61 -9.62 -30.01 16.94
C HIS A 61 -11.03 -29.43 16.71
N PRO A 62 -12.09 -29.96 17.36
CA PRO A 62 -13.47 -29.52 17.16
C PRO A 62 -13.83 -28.21 17.89
N ASP A 63 -13.00 -27.76 18.83
CA ASP A 63 -13.13 -26.45 19.48
C ASP A 63 -12.72 -25.33 18.51
N TRP A 64 -13.50 -24.24 18.46
CA TRP A 64 -13.27 -23.17 17.48
C TRP A 64 -11.90 -22.52 17.59
N ASP A 65 -11.43 -22.22 18.80
CA ASP A 65 -10.18 -21.47 18.97
C ASP A 65 -8.97 -22.39 18.67
N ASP A 66 -9.03 -23.65 19.08
CA ASP A 66 -7.99 -24.64 18.75
C ASP A 66 -7.98 -25.00 17.26
N PHE A 67 -9.16 -25.17 16.65
CA PHE A 67 -9.34 -25.33 15.20
C PHE A 67 -8.65 -24.22 14.42
N VAL A 68 -8.99 -22.95 14.73
CA VAL A 68 -8.43 -21.78 14.06
C VAL A 68 -6.92 -21.75 14.24
N LYS A 69 -6.42 -21.96 15.46
CA LYS A 69 -4.99 -22.00 15.72
C LYS A 69 -4.27 -23.03 14.83
N LYS A 70 -4.82 -24.24 14.73
CA LYS A 70 -4.24 -25.33 13.94
C LYS A 70 -4.31 -25.09 12.45
N ILE A 71 -5.42 -24.54 11.95
CA ILE A 71 -5.52 -24.09 10.55
C ILE A 71 -4.40 -23.09 10.24
N LEU A 72 -4.20 -22.09 11.10
CA LEU A 72 -3.20 -21.05 10.87
C LEU A 72 -1.75 -21.55 10.89
N GLU A 73 -1.46 -22.72 11.49
CA GLU A 73 -0.15 -23.39 11.38
C GLU A 73 0.11 -23.90 9.95
N TYR A 74 -0.91 -24.31 9.19
CA TYR A 74 -0.80 -24.70 7.78
C TYR A 74 -0.70 -23.50 6.83
N TYR A 75 -1.10 -22.31 7.28
CA TYR A 75 -1.04 -21.06 6.52
C TYR A 75 -0.22 -20.01 7.30
N PRO A 76 1.10 -20.24 7.47
CA PRO A 76 1.94 -19.35 8.24
C PRO A 76 2.00 -17.96 7.60
N GLU A 77 2.05 -16.93 8.43
CA GLU A 77 2.36 -15.59 7.95
C GLU A 77 3.76 -15.56 7.34
N PRO A 78 3.99 -14.71 6.31
CA PRO A 78 5.33 -14.48 5.79
C PRO A 78 6.28 -14.12 6.92
N SER A 79 7.52 -14.58 6.88
CA SER A 79 8.52 -14.16 7.86
C SER A 79 8.87 -12.67 7.65
N LEU A 80 9.51 -12.04 8.65
CA LEU A 80 10.05 -10.68 8.48
C LEU A 80 11.01 -10.60 7.27
N VAL A 81 11.78 -11.66 7.01
CA VAL A 81 12.70 -11.73 5.86
C VAL A 81 11.92 -11.73 4.55
N ASP A 82 10.87 -12.55 4.46
CA ASP A 82 10.01 -12.60 3.26
C ASP A 82 9.28 -11.28 3.03
N SER A 83 8.72 -10.68 4.09
CA SER A 83 8.05 -9.37 4.04
C SER A 83 9.02 -8.27 3.60
N SER A 84 10.25 -8.28 4.10
CA SER A 84 11.28 -7.31 3.70
C SER A 84 11.72 -7.51 2.25
N SER A 85 11.92 -8.76 1.83
CA SER A 85 12.26 -9.09 0.44
C SER A 85 11.18 -8.65 -0.55
N ARG A 86 9.89 -8.85 -0.20
CA ARG A 86 8.76 -8.36 -1.00
C ARG A 86 8.72 -6.84 -1.10
N MET A 87 9.06 -6.11 -0.03
CA MET A 87 9.21 -4.66 -0.07
C MET A 87 10.30 -4.23 -1.04
N ASP A 88 11.47 -4.86 -0.97
CA ASP A 88 12.60 -4.51 -1.84
C ASP A 88 12.30 -4.87 -3.31
N GLN A 89 11.61 -5.99 -3.56
CA GLN A 89 11.08 -6.33 -4.87
C GLN A 89 10.08 -5.29 -5.38
N PHE A 90 9.10 -4.91 -4.56
CA PHE A 90 8.10 -3.90 -4.92
C PHE A 90 8.75 -2.56 -5.29
N ILE A 91 9.75 -2.12 -4.51
CA ILE A 91 10.52 -0.89 -4.81
C ILE A 91 11.26 -1.04 -6.15
N SER A 92 11.93 -2.17 -6.36
CA SER A 92 12.71 -2.44 -7.57
C SER A 92 11.84 -2.44 -8.83
N GLU A 93 10.67 -3.07 -8.78
CA GLU A 93 9.72 -3.14 -9.90
C GLU A 93 9.18 -1.76 -10.28
N ASN A 94 8.83 -0.93 -9.29
CA ASN A 94 8.36 0.43 -9.54
C ASN A 94 9.49 1.33 -10.05
N LYS A 95 10.71 1.14 -9.57
CA LYS A 95 11.87 1.88 -10.08
C LYS A 95 12.18 1.53 -11.54
N ALA A 96 12.01 0.26 -11.92
CA ALA A 96 12.15 -0.21 -13.29
C ALA A 96 11.04 0.32 -14.23
N GLN A 97 9.91 0.75 -13.68
CA GLN A 97 8.77 1.27 -14.43
C GLN A 97 8.36 2.68 -13.94
N PRO A 98 9.17 3.72 -14.21
CA PRO A 98 8.97 5.06 -13.63
C PRO A 98 7.60 5.70 -13.93
N HIS A 99 6.93 5.29 -15.01
CA HIS A 99 5.58 5.76 -15.33
C HIS A 99 4.54 5.43 -14.24
N ARG A 100 4.77 4.37 -13.44
CA ARG A 100 3.89 3.97 -12.31
C ARG A 100 3.85 4.96 -11.15
N THR A 101 4.62 6.05 -11.23
CA THR A 101 4.63 7.13 -10.23
C THR A 101 4.70 8.52 -10.87
N SER A 102 4.47 8.65 -12.18
CA SER A 102 4.70 9.89 -12.91
C SER A 102 3.49 10.84 -12.96
N ASN A 103 2.30 10.37 -12.58
CA ASN A 103 1.11 11.20 -12.45
C ASN A 103 0.41 10.98 -11.11
N LYS A 104 -0.55 11.85 -10.78
CA LYS A 104 -1.24 11.85 -9.48
C LYS A 104 -1.92 10.52 -9.18
N CYS A 105 -2.67 9.96 -10.13
CA CYS A 105 -3.39 8.70 -9.94
C CYS A 105 -2.43 7.55 -9.67
N ASP A 106 -1.35 7.46 -10.45
CA ASP A 106 -0.36 6.41 -10.34
C ASP A 106 0.47 6.54 -9.06
N PHE A 107 0.84 7.76 -8.65
CA PHE A 107 1.48 8.02 -7.36
C PHE A 107 0.61 7.54 -6.19
N PHE A 108 -0.69 7.87 -6.18
CA PHE A 108 -1.58 7.43 -5.12
C PHE A 108 -1.89 5.92 -5.20
N ALA A 109 -1.84 5.32 -6.38
CA ALA A 109 -1.87 3.86 -6.52
C ALA A 109 -0.62 3.23 -5.90
N TYR A 110 0.57 3.75 -6.22
CA TYR A 110 1.83 3.34 -5.63
C TYR A 110 1.82 3.48 -4.10
N LEU A 111 1.33 4.60 -3.56
CA LEU A 111 1.16 4.81 -2.12
C LEU A 111 0.30 3.73 -1.47
N ARG A 112 -0.87 3.42 -2.04
CA ARG A 112 -1.74 2.36 -1.51
C ARG A 112 -1.02 1.01 -1.46
N TRP A 113 -0.35 0.63 -2.54
CA TRP A 113 0.39 -0.63 -2.60
C TRP A 113 1.57 -0.66 -1.63
N PHE A 114 2.31 0.44 -1.52
CA PHE A 114 3.40 0.57 -0.56
C PHE A 114 2.89 0.38 0.87
N THR A 115 1.77 1.00 1.25
CA THR A 115 1.17 0.84 2.59
C THR A 115 0.80 -0.61 2.85
N ILE A 116 0.25 -1.34 1.87
CA ILE A 116 -0.07 -2.77 2.01
C ILE A 116 1.20 -3.58 2.27
N VAL A 117 2.25 -3.40 1.46
CA VAL A 117 3.51 -4.16 1.63
C VAL A 117 4.23 -3.78 2.92
N LEU A 118 4.20 -2.51 3.32
CA LEU A 118 4.75 -2.03 4.58
C LEU A 118 4.04 -2.66 5.78
N SER A 119 2.70 -2.79 5.72
CA SER A 119 1.92 -3.36 6.83
C SER A 119 2.34 -4.80 7.17
N ALA A 120 2.83 -5.57 6.17
CA ALA A 120 3.35 -6.90 6.40
C ALA A 120 4.65 -6.91 7.21
N ILE A 121 5.50 -5.89 7.04
CA ILE A 121 6.70 -5.70 7.89
C ILE A 121 6.26 -5.22 9.28
N GLU A 122 5.29 -4.30 9.34
CA GLU A 122 4.79 -3.73 10.58
C GLU A 122 4.10 -4.74 11.50
N HIS A 123 3.66 -5.87 10.95
CA HIS A 123 3.19 -7.00 11.74
C HIS A 123 4.28 -7.63 12.61
N HIS A 124 5.54 -7.56 12.18
CA HIS A 124 6.67 -8.15 12.90
C HIS A 124 7.43 -7.13 13.76
N ARG A 125 7.49 -5.87 13.32
CA ARG A 125 8.19 -4.81 14.06
C ARG A 125 7.65 -3.43 13.71
N THR A 126 7.76 -2.49 14.64
CA THR A 126 7.55 -1.08 14.32
C THR A 126 8.61 -0.60 13.31
N VAL A 127 8.16 0.04 12.23
CA VAL A 127 9.05 0.65 11.23
C VAL A 127 9.16 2.16 11.52
N PRO A 128 10.36 2.72 11.74
CA PRO A 128 10.53 4.15 11.97
C PRO A 128 10.12 5.00 10.76
N ASN A 129 9.61 6.21 10.98
CA ASN A 129 9.17 7.11 9.90
C ASN A 129 10.27 7.40 8.87
N SER A 130 11.53 7.57 9.32
CA SER A 130 12.67 7.77 8.43
C SER A 130 12.87 6.60 7.47
N GLU A 131 12.66 5.37 7.94
CA GLU A 131 12.72 4.17 7.10
C GLU A 131 11.55 4.12 6.11
N LYS A 132 10.33 4.45 6.56
CA LYS A 132 9.14 4.51 5.69
C LYS A 132 9.33 5.50 4.55
N VAL A 133 9.73 6.72 4.87
CA VAL A 133 9.98 7.80 3.91
C VAL A 133 11.10 7.39 2.94
N SER A 134 12.21 6.87 3.47
CA SER A 134 13.34 6.44 2.64
C SER A 134 12.94 5.33 1.65
N LYS A 135 12.27 4.27 2.12
CA LYS A 135 11.83 3.17 1.26
C LYS A 135 10.77 3.61 0.24
N PHE A 136 9.85 4.47 0.62
CA PHE A 136 8.86 5.03 -0.30
C PHE A 136 9.52 5.84 -1.42
N SER A 137 10.43 6.75 -1.07
CA SER A 137 11.11 7.61 -2.05
C SER A 137 11.97 6.81 -3.04
N GLN A 138 12.52 5.66 -2.63
CA GLN A 138 13.33 4.81 -3.52
C GLN A 138 12.55 4.31 -4.75
N GLY A 139 11.25 4.02 -4.61
CA GLY A 139 10.41 3.51 -5.70
C GLY A 139 9.83 4.59 -6.62
N LEU A 140 10.02 5.87 -6.30
CA LEU A 140 9.53 6.97 -7.12
C LEU A 140 10.34 7.15 -8.41
N SER A 141 9.67 7.67 -9.45
CA SER A 141 10.33 8.21 -10.64
C SER A 141 11.25 9.36 -10.24
N THR A 142 12.36 9.49 -10.97
CA THR A 142 13.47 10.36 -10.55
C THR A 142 13.03 11.81 -10.35
N ILE A 143 12.28 12.38 -11.29
CA ILE A 143 11.82 13.77 -11.20
C ILE A 143 10.80 13.98 -10.08
N VAL A 144 9.85 13.05 -9.89
CA VAL A 144 8.85 13.15 -8.81
C VAL A 144 9.51 13.03 -7.45
N GLY A 145 10.41 12.07 -7.27
CA GLY A 145 11.21 11.92 -6.06
C GLY A 145 12.00 13.20 -5.76
N ALA A 146 12.71 13.74 -6.74
CA ALA A 146 13.48 14.98 -6.56
C ALA A 146 12.60 16.18 -6.15
N LEU A 147 11.41 16.33 -6.73
CA LEU A 147 10.48 17.41 -6.39
C LEU A 147 9.91 17.24 -4.98
N ILE A 148 9.54 16.02 -4.59
CA ILE A 148 9.07 15.70 -3.23
C ILE A 148 10.18 15.93 -2.20
N ASP A 149 11.42 15.55 -2.50
CA ASP A 149 12.57 15.73 -1.60
C ASP A 149 12.82 17.21 -1.25
N LYS A 150 12.40 18.17 -2.11
CA LYS A 150 12.47 19.60 -1.76
C LYS A 150 11.61 19.98 -0.55
N HIS A 151 10.54 19.22 -0.27
CA HIS A 151 9.69 19.40 0.91
C HIS A 151 10.31 18.85 2.19
N LYS A 152 11.36 18.01 2.09
CA LYS A 152 12.01 17.33 3.23
C LYS A 152 11.03 16.60 4.16
N PRO A 153 10.17 15.72 3.63
CA PRO A 153 9.16 15.03 4.42
C PRO A 153 9.79 14.19 5.53
N GLN A 154 9.22 14.27 6.73
CA GLN A 154 9.64 13.51 7.91
C GLN A 154 8.78 12.27 8.15
N ASP A 155 7.59 12.21 7.56
CA ASP A 155 6.67 11.08 7.65
C ASP A 155 5.82 10.90 6.38
N MET A 156 4.97 9.87 6.39
CA MET A 156 4.11 9.54 5.24
C MET A 156 2.98 10.55 5.00
N ASN A 157 2.54 11.31 6.01
CA ASN A 157 1.54 12.36 5.83
C ASN A 157 2.15 13.55 5.08
N GLU A 158 3.40 13.90 5.40
CA GLU A 158 4.15 14.91 4.68
C GLU A 158 4.47 14.47 3.24
N ILE A 159 4.73 13.19 2.99
CA ILE A 159 4.82 12.62 1.63
C ILE A 159 3.52 12.83 0.84
N ILE A 160 2.36 12.57 1.47
CA ILE A 160 1.05 12.77 0.82
C ILE A 160 0.83 14.25 0.48
N ALA A 161 1.13 15.15 1.42
CA ALA A 161 1.00 16.59 1.22
C ALA A 161 1.94 17.09 0.10
N ALA A 162 3.21 16.68 0.13
CA ALA A 162 4.20 17.01 -0.89
C ALA A 162 3.80 16.48 -2.26
N GLY A 163 3.35 15.22 -2.33
CA GLY A 163 2.87 14.60 -3.56
C GLY A 163 1.70 15.37 -4.18
N ASN A 164 0.70 15.75 -3.38
CA ASN A 164 -0.40 16.61 -3.86
C ASN A 164 0.14 17.93 -4.44
N ALA A 165 0.96 18.67 -3.69
CA ALA A 165 1.50 19.95 -4.13
C ALA A 165 2.34 19.83 -5.41
N VAL A 166 3.12 18.75 -5.57
CA VAL A 166 3.90 18.47 -6.77
C VAL A 166 2.99 18.23 -7.96
N PHE A 167 1.97 17.37 -7.84
CA PHE A 167 1.09 17.06 -8.96
C PHE A 167 0.13 18.19 -9.32
N ASP A 168 -0.30 19.00 -8.35
CA ASP A 168 -1.08 20.20 -8.62
C ASP A 168 -0.24 21.21 -9.42
N ASN A 169 1.05 21.38 -9.10
CA ASN A 169 1.97 22.18 -9.90
C ASN A 169 2.21 21.62 -11.30
N ILE A 170 2.42 20.30 -11.43
CA ILE A 170 2.56 19.62 -12.74
C ILE A 170 1.32 19.83 -13.60
N GLY A 171 0.14 19.88 -13.00
CA GLY A 171 -1.14 20.15 -13.68
C GLY A 171 -1.23 21.54 -14.32
N LEU A 172 -0.39 22.49 -13.89
CA LEU A 172 -0.35 23.87 -14.39
C LEU A 172 0.70 24.10 -15.49
N LEU A 173 1.50 23.07 -15.82
CA LEU A 173 2.56 23.20 -16.82
C LEU A 173 1.97 23.35 -18.24
N ASP A 174 2.61 24.21 -19.03
CA ASP A 174 2.31 24.29 -20.46
C ASP A 174 2.71 23.00 -21.20
N LEU A 175 2.22 22.84 -22.44
CA LEU A 175 2.44 21.62 -23.24
C LEU A 175 3.92 21.29 -23.46
N LYS A 176 4.78 22.30 -23.68
CA LYS A 176 6.21 22.11 -23.92
C LYS A 176 6.91 21.65 -22.65
N THR A 177 6.56 22.26 -21.51
CA THR A 177 7.11 21.89 -20.21
C THR A 177 6.61 20.52 -19.76
N LYS A 178 5.36 20.16 -20.07
CA LYS A 178 4.83 18.81 -19.84
C LYS A 178 5.56 17.74 -20.64
N ALA A 179 5.86 18.00 -21.92
CA ALA A 179 6.67 17.08 -22.74
C ALA A 179 8.10 16.92 -22.19
N LEU A 180 8.67 17.96 -21.57
CA LEU A 180 9.93 17.85 -20.85
C LEU A 180 9.80 16.99 -19.59
N PHE A 181 8.73 17.16 -18.81
CA PHE A 181 8.46 16.34 -17.63
C PHE A 181 8.45 14.85 -17.97
N GLU A 182 7.74 14.45 -19.04
CA GLU A 182 7.67 13.06 -19.49
C GLU A 182 9.05 12.46 -19.82
N LYS A 183 9.97 13.26 -20.37
CA LYS A 183 11.37 12.83 -20.59
C LYS A 183 12.13 12.67 -19.28
N LEU A 184 11.91 13.57 -18.32
CA LEU A 184 12.59 13.58 -17.03
C LEU A 184 12.17 12.41 -16.12
N VAL A 185 10.97 11.87 -16.30
CA VAL A 185 10.51 10.64 -15.62
C VAL A 185 11.50 9.48 -15.76
N HIS A 186 12.16 9.37 -16.91
CA HIS A 186 13.16 8.32 -17.22
C HIS A 186 14.61 8.80 -17.10
N SER A 187 14.83 10.06 -16.74
CA SER A 187 16.17 10.64 -16.68
C SER A 187 16.85 10.36 -15.34
N ASN A 188 18.17 10.57 -15.30
CA ASN A 188 18.93 10.51 -14.06
C ASN A 188 18.68 11.77 -13.19
N LEU A 189 19.13 11.70 -11.94
CA LEU A 189 18.86 12.75 -10.94
C LEU A 189 19.51 14.08 -11.32
N GLU A 190 20.68 14.06 -11.95
CA GLU A 190 21.39 15.27 -12.34
C GLU A 190 20.63 16.04 -13.43
N ALA A 191 20.17 15.35 -14.47
CA ALA A 191 19.33 15.93 -15.51
C ALA A 191 18.01 16.50 -14.92
N CYS A 192 17.42 15.82 -13.94
CA CYS A 192 16.24 16.32 -13.23
C CYS A 192 16.56 17.62 -12.49
N ARG A 193 17.66 17.68 -11.74
CA ARG A 193 18.06 18.85 -10.96
C ARG A 193 18.39 20.06 -11.83
N GLN A 194 18.94 19.85 -13.02
CA GLN A 194 19.24 20.93 -13.97
C GLN A 194 18.00 21.42 -14.73
N SER A 195 16.88 20.70 -14.65
CA SER A 195 15.67 21.07 -15.39
C SER A 195 15.01 22.34 -14.87
N VAL A 196 14.37 23.08 -15.79
CA VAL A 196 13.54 24.25 -15.44
C VAL A 196 12.37 23.90 -14.54
N ILE A 197 11.88 22.65 -14.61
CA ILE A 197 10.80 22.16 -13.73
C ILE A 197 11.29 22.08 -12.30
N TYR A 198 12.43 21.44 -12.08
CA TYR A 198 12.99 21.33 -10.73
C TYR A 198 13.41 22.70 -10.20
N GLN A 199 14.11 23.52 -10.98
CA GLN A 199 14.59 24.83 -10.52
C GLN A 199 13.44 25.82 -10.26
N GLY A 200 12.41 25.82 -11.11
CA GLY A 200 11.23 26.67 -10.96
C GLY A 200 10.25 26.21 -9.87
N TYR A 201 10.40 24.99 -9.35
CA TYR A 201 9.54 24.49 -8.29
C TYR A 201 9.99 24.97 -6.90
N THR A 202 9.14 25.74 -6.23
CA THR A 202 9.34 26.17 -4.84
C THR A 202 8.27 25.54 -3.95
N PRO A 203 8.64 24.66 -3.00
CA PRO A 203 7.71 24.16 -2.00
C PRO A 203 7.07 25.32 -1.23
N LEU A 204 5.75 25.29 -1.09
CA LEU A 204 5.08 26.20 -0.15
C LEU A 204 5.52 25.80 1.27
N SER A 205 6.09 26.75 2.00
CA SER A 205 6.49 26.54 3.39
C SER A 205 5.30 26.06 4.23
N SER A 206 5.53 25.11 5.13
CA SER A 206 4.54 24.66 6.12
C SER A 206 3.99 25.79 7.01
N ALA A 207 4.63 26.97 6.99
CA ALA A 207 4.18 28.17 7.70
C ALA A 207 2.96 28.88 7.08
N ASN A 208 2.56 28.55 5.84
CA ASN A 208 1.49 29.27 5.12
C ASN A 208 0.29 28.38 4.75
N ARG A 209 -0.06 27.38 5.57
CA ARG A 209 -1.17 26.46 5.25
C ARG A 209 -2.56 27.11 5.19
N ASP A 210 -2.71 28.37 5.64
CA ASP A 210 -4.01 29.04 5.76
C ASP A 210 -4.24 30.22 4.80
N GLU A 211 -3.37 30.51 3.84
CA GLU A 211 -3.66 31.57 2.84
C GLU A 211 -3.39 31.14 1.39
N PRO A 212 -4.34 31.35 0.45
CA PRO A 212 -4.14 31.09 -0.97
C PRO A 212 -3.25 32.17 -1.58
N GLY A 213 -1.93 32.00 -1.47
CA GLY A 213 -0.94 32.89 -2.07
C GLY A 213 -0.75 32.64 -3.57
N LEU A 214 -1.67 33.14 -4.39
CA LEU A 214 -1.48 33.37 -5.82
C LEU A 214 -0.43 34.48 -6.02
N THR A 215 0.84 34.13 -6.24
CA THR A 215 1.78 35.05 -6.88
C THR A 215 1.83 34.77 -8.37
N VAL A 216 0.98 35.52 -9.09
CA VAL A 216 1.07 35.73 -10.54
C VAL A 216 2.42 36.39 -10.83
N ILE A 217 3.29 35.72 -11.58
CA ILE A 217 4.46 36.37 -12.19
C ILE A 217 4.00 36.91 -13.54
N SER A 218 3.84 38.23 -13.61
CA SER A 218 3.69 38.97 -14.88
C SER A 218 5.08 39.17 -15.48
N HIS A 219 5.28 38.70 -16.71
CA HIS A 219 6.44 39.07 -17.51
C HIS A 219 6.07 40.28 -18.38
N GLY A 220 6.70 41.41 -18.07
CA GLY A 220 6.99 42.46 -19.06
C GLY A 220 8.27 42.13 -19.83
#